data_AF-A0A662YWQ4-F1
#
_entry.id   AF-A0A662YWQ4-F1
#
_cell.length_a   1.000
_cell.length_b   1.000
_cell.length_c   1.000
_cell.angle_alpha   90.00
_cell.angle_beta   90.00
_cell.angle_gamma   90.00
#
_symmetry.space_group_name_H-M   'P 1'
#
loop_
_entity.id
_entity.type
_entity.pdbx_description
1 polymer ?
#
loop_
_entity_poly.entity_id
_entity_poly.type
_entity_poly.pdbx_seq_one_letter_code
_entity_poly.pdbx_strand_id
1 'polypeptide(L)'
;MSKISKFFKVGSTSSKNRGPTPQEAIHKLRETEEMLTKKQEYLENRIQQELTTAKKHGTKNKRAALQALKRKKRFEQQLAQIDGTISTIEFQREALENANTNTEVLKNMGYAAKAIKGAHENMDLDKIDTLMQDITEQQEVAQEISDAISRPVGFGDQYDEDELLAELEELEQEELDQNLVSMGGLPSVPSASLPSRPASKKKVDVNDDLDMEQLAAWAT
;
A
#
# COMPACT_ATOMS: atom_id res chain seq x y z
N MET A 1 -1.64 72.97 -22.60
CA MET A 1 -2.27 72.60 -21.32
C MET A 1 -2.64 71.13 -21.37
N SER A 2 -2.05 70.34 -20.49
CA SER A 2 -2.28 68.91 -20.32
C SER A 2 -3.46 68.67 -19.37
N LYS A 3 -4.10 67.50 -19.49
CA LYS A 3 -4.88 66.72 -18.50
C LYS A 3 -6.24 66.26 -19.01
N ILE A 4 -6.26 65.10 -19.66
CA ILE A 4 -7.39 64.16 -19.56
C ILE A 4 -6.81 62.78 -19.24
N SER A 5 -6.47 62.62 -17.96
CA SER A 5 -6.19 61.33 -17.33
C SER A 5 -7.41 60.92 -16.51
N LYS A 6 -8.27 60.07 -17.08
CA LYS A 6 -9.23 59.23 -16.34
C LYS A 6 -9.11 57.83 -16.95
N PHE A 7 -8.00 57.15 -16.69
CA PHE A 7 -7.91 56.09 -15.67
C PHE A 7 -9.09 55.12 -15.72
N PHE A 8 -8.92 54.12 -16.60
CA PHE A 8 -9.42 52.77 -16.45
C PHE A 8 -9.24 52.30 -14.99
N LYS A 9 -10.34 52.23 -14.24
CA LYS A 9 -10.41 51.44 -13.01
C LYS A 9 -10.63 49.98 -13.42
N VAL A 10 -9.56 49.33 -13.87
CA VAL A 10 -9.49 47.86 -13.88
C VAL A 10 -9.41 47.45 -12.42
N GLY A 11 -10.55 47.06 -11.86
CA GLY A 11 -10.57 46.27 -10.64
C GLY A 11 -9.82 44.98 -10.93
N SER A 12 -8.68 44.80 -10.27
CA SER A 12 -7.92 43.57 -10.28
C SER A 12 -8.73 42.46 -9.61
N THR A 13 -9.53 41.74 -10.38
CA THR A 13 -10.05 40.42 -10.04
C THR A 13 -8.90 39.41 -10.14
N SER A 14 -7.99 39.41 -9.16
CA SER A 14 -6.86 38.48 -9.08
C SER A 14 -7.18 37.20 -8.30
N SER A 15 -8.46 36.85 -8.09
CA SER A 15 -8.84 35.64 -7.33
C SER A 15 -9.13 34.40 -8.17
N LYS A 16 -8.89 34.41 -9.50
CA LYS A 16 -9.32 33.33 -10.40
C LYS A 16 -8.27 32.30 -10.81
N ASN A 17 -7.10 32.24 -10.15
CA ASN A 17 -6.08 31.26 -10.52
C ASN A 17 -5.20 30.78 -9.35
N ARG A 18 -5.79 30.56 -8.17
CA ARG A 18 -5.12 29.72 -7.16
C ARG A 18 -5.42 28.27 -7.55
N GLY A 19 -4.37 27.50 -7.85
CA GLY A 19 -4.50 26.06 -8.05
C GLY A 19 -5.13 25.38 -6.83
N PRO A 20 -5.57 24.11 -6.98
CA PRO A 20 -6.20 23.38 -5.89
C PRO A 20 -5.30 23.39 -4.66
N THR A 21 -5.91 23.59 -3.49
CA THR A 21 -5.15 23.52 -2.23
C THR A 21 -4.71 22.07 -1.97
N PRO A 22 -3.63 21.85 -1.19
CA PRO A 22 -3.25 20.51 -0.78
C PRO A 22 -4.40 19.75 -0.11
N GLN A 23 -5.22 20.41 0.74
CA GLN A 23 -6.39 19.79 1.35
C GLN A 23 -7.46 19.36 0.32
N GLU A 24 -7.73 20.21 -0.68
CA GLU A 24 -8.67 19.86 -1.76
C GLU A 24 -8.18 18.69 -2.61
N ALA A 25 -6.87 18.62 -2.87
CA ALA A 25 -6.26 17.52 -3.60
C ALA A 25 -6.35 16.21 -2.80
N ILE A 26 -6.01 16.24 -1.50
CA ILE A 26 -6.12 15.08 -0.59
C ILE A 26 -7.57 14.57 -0.54
N HIS A 27 -8.56 15.47 -0.43
CA HIS A 27 -9.97 15.08 -0.41
C HIS A 27 -10.37 14.34 -1.70
N LYS A 28 -10.01 14.88 -2.87
CA LYS A 28 -10.31 14.24 -4.16
C LYS A 28 -9.62 12.89 -4.34
N LEU A 29 -8.39 12.75 -3.85
CA LEU A 29 -7.68 11.47 -3.87
C LEU A 29 -8.42 10.43 -3.03
N ARG A 30 -8.88 10.79 -1.82
CA ARG A 30 -9.69 9.89 -0.97
C ARG A 30 -11.03 9.50 -1.60
N GLU A 31 -11.73 10.44 -2.24
CA GLU A 31 -12.96 10.14 -2.99
C GLU A 31 -12.70 9.16 -4.15
N THR A 32 -11.57 9.33 -4.83
CA THR A 32 -11.17 8.47 -5.96
C THR A 32 -10.80 7.07 -5.48
N GLU A 33 -10.05 6.98 -4.38
CA GLU A 33 -9.70 5.73 -3.69
C GLU A 33 -10.96 4.96 -3.28
N GLU A 34 -11.93 5.60 -2.60
CA GLU A 34 -13.19 4.95 -2.20
C GLU A 34 -13.97 4.40 -3.41
N MET A 35 -13.98 5.15 -4.52
CA MET A 35 -14.60 4.72 -5.76
C MET A 35 -13.87 3.52 -6.39
N LEU A 36 -12.55 3.48 -6.33
CA LEU A 36 -11.74 2.37 -6.82
C LEU A 36 -11.88 1.13 -5.94
N THR A 37 -11.93 1.27 -4.61
CA THR A 37 -12.20 0.16 -3.67
C THR A 37 -13.55 -0.48 -3.94
N LYS A 38 -14.61 0.32 -4.14
CA LYS A 38 -15.94 -0.22 -4.54
C LYS A 38 -15.89 -0.97 -5.87
N LYS A 39 -15.04 -0.52 -6.80
CA LYS A 39 -14.86 -1.18 -8.10
C LYS A 39 -14.05 -2.47 -7.96
N GLN A 40 -13.07 -2.51 -7.06
CA GLN A 40 -12.31 -3.70 -6.68
C GLN A 40 -13.26 -4.80 -6.15
N GLU A 41 -14.07 -4.47 -5.13
CA GLU A 41 -15.08 -5.38 -4.57
C GLU A 41 -16.05 -5.90 -5.63
N TYR A 42 -16.48 -5.03 -6.54
CA TYR A 42 -17.33 -5.43 -7.67
C TYR A 42 -16.64 -6.47 -8.56
N LEU A 43 -15.37 -6.25 -8.93
CA LEU A 43 -14.63 -7.19 -9.77
C LEU A 43 -14.37 -8.52 -9.07
N GLU A 44 -14.03 -8.52 -7.79
CA GLU A 44 -13.86 -9.73 -6.97
C GLU A 44 -15.13 -10.59 -6.95
N ASN A 45 -16.28 -9.95 -6.73
CA ASN A 45 -17.59 -10.62 -6.80
C ASN A 45 -17.85 -11.22 -8.19
N ARG A 46 -17.49 -10.52 -9.27
CA ARG A 46 -17.63 -11.02 -10.65
C ARG A 46 -16.69 -12.18 -10.94
N ILE A 47 -15.47 -12.16 -10.41
CA ILE A 47 -14.50 -13.27 -10.50
C ILE A 47 -15.08 -14.51 -9.83
N GLN A 48 -15.64 -14.38 -8.62
CA GLN A 48 -16.29 -15.49 -7.91
C GLN A 48 -17.50 -16.05 -8.66
N GLN A 49 -18.34 -15.19 -9.26
CA GLN A 49 -19.47 -15.61 -10.10
C GLN A 49 -19.03 -16.39 -11.34
N GLU A 50 -17.97 -15.97 -12.02
CA GLU A 50 -17.45 -16.70 -13.18
C GLU A 50 -16.79 -18.02 -12.78
N LEU A 51 -16.12 -18.06 -11.62
CA LEU A 51 -15.56 -19.28 -11.05
C LEU A 51 -16.66 -20.32 -10.76
N THR A 52 -17.75 -19.92 -10.10
CA THR A 52 -18.88 -20.81 -9.80
C THR A 52 -19.56 -21.30 -11.09
N THR A 53 -19.73 -20.41 -12.06
CA THR A 53 -20.24 -20.76 -13.40
C THR A 53 -19.34 -21.78 -14.10
N ALA A 54 -18.02 -21.57 -14.08
CA ALA A 54 -17.07 -22.52 -14.64
C ALA A 54 -17.14 -23.89 -13.96
N LYS A 55 -17.21 -23.93 -12.62
CA LYS A 55 -17.38 -25.18 -11.84
C LYS A 55 -18.68 -25.91 -12.20
N LYS A 56 -19.79 -25.18 -12.33
CA LYS A 56 -21.11 -25.74 -12.68
C LYS A 56 -21.15 -26.37 -14.07
N HIS A 57 -20.47 -25.75 -15.05
CA HIS A 57 -20.46 -26.22 -16.43
C HIS A 57 -19.28 -27.14 -16.77
N GLY A 58 -18.26 -27.26 -15.90
CA GLY A 58 -17.03 -28.00 -16.17
C GLY A 58 -17.24 -29.45 -16.61
N THR A 59 -18.20 -30.15 -16.00
CA THR A 59 -18.49 -31.56 -16.32
C THR A 59 -19.54 -31.76 -17.42
N LYS A 60 -20.37 -30.75 -17.70
CA LYS A 60 -21.53 -30.87 -18.60
C LYS A 60 -21.34 -30.14 -19.93
N ASN A 61 -20.60 -29.03 -19.94
CA ASN A 61 -20.40 -28.17 -21.09
C ASN A 61 -19.04 -27.46 -21.03
N LYS A 62 -18.02 -28.15 -21.55
CA LYS A 62 -16.64 -27.67 -21.60
C LYS A 62 -16.50 -26.31 -22.29
N ARG A 63 -17.28 -26.04 -23.35
CA ARG A 63 -17.23 -24.76 -24.08
C ARG A 63 -17.71 -23.60 -23.21
N ALA A 64 -18.82 -23.77 -22.48
CA ALA A 64 -19.34 -22.75 -21.58
C ALA A 64 -18.39 -22.50 -20.39
N ALA A 65 -17.80 -23.55 -19.83
CA ALA A 65 -16.79 -23.42 -18.77
C ALA A 65 -15.54 -22.65 -19.24
N LEU A 66 -15.02 -22.93 -20.43
CA LEU A 66 -13.89 -22.20 -21.00
C LEU A 66 -14.20 -20.72 -21.23
N GLN A 67 -15.42 -20.37 -21.64
CA GLN A 67 -15.81 -18.97 -21.78
C GLN A 67 -15.89 -18.24 -20.43
N ALA A 68 -16.41 -18.91 -19.39
CA ALA A 68 -16.43 -18.35 -18.04
C ALA A 68 -15.01 -18.11 -17.50
N LEU A 69 -14.09 -19.07 -17.68
CA LEU A 69 -12.69 -18.92 -17.29
C LEU A 69 -11.98 -17.77 -18.05
N LYS A 70 -12.29 -17.57 -19.34
CA LYS A 70 -11.77 -16.42 -20.10
C LYS A 70 -12.28 -15.09 -19.55
N ARG A 71 -13.55 -15.00 -19.13
CA ARG A 71 -14.09 -13.79 -18.49
C ARG A 71 -13.47 -13.56 -17.12
N LYS A 72 -13.35 -14.61 -16.29
CA LYS A 72 -12.62 -14.57 -15.01
C LYS A 72 -11.23 -13.96 -15.18
N LYS A 73 -10.42 -14.48 -16.10
CA LYS A 73 -9.05 -14.00 -16.32
C LYS A 73 -8.98 -12.53 -16.76
N ARG A 74 -9.98 -12.04 -17.51
CA ARG A 74 -10.08 -10.61 -17.86
C ARG A 74 -10.41 -9.75 -16.65
N PHE A 75 -11.29 -10.20 -15.77
CA PHE A 75 -11.60 -9.48 -14.53
C PHE A 75 -10.40 -9.47 -13.57
N GLU A 76 -9.65 -10.56 -13.46
CA GLU A 76 -8.41 -10.60 -12.67
C GLU A 76 -7.35 -9.61 -13.17
N GLN A 77 -7.20 -9.47 -14.49
CA GLN A 77 -6.31 -8.45 -15.07
C GLN A 77 -6.78 -7.02 -14.76
N GLN A 78 -8.09 -6.78 -14.77
CA GLN A 78 -8.64 -5.47 -14.41
C GLN A 78 -8.48 -5.19 -12.91
N LEU A 79 -8.62 -6.22 -12.07
CA LEU A 79 -8.45 -6.13 -10.62
C LEU A 79 -7.02 -5.69 -10.29
N ALA A 80 -6.01 -6.42 -10.81
CA ALA A 80 -4.61 -6.08 -10.59
C ALA A 80 -4.23 -4.65 -11.07
N GLN A 81 -4.87 -4.16 -12.14
CA GLN A 81 -4.68 -2.78 -12.59
C GLN A 81 -5.28 -1.77 -11.62
N ILE A 82 -6.44 -2.07 -11.04
CA ILE A 82 -7.09 -1.22 -10.03
C ILE A 82 -6.25 -1.19 -8.76
N ASP A 83 -5.77 -2.35 -8.30
CA ASP A 83 -4.96 -2.45 -7.08
C ASP A 83 -3.69 -1.57 -7.22
N GLY A 84 -2.96 -1.69 -8.32
CA GLY A 84 -1.81 -0.82 -8.58
C GLY A 84 -2.16 0.68 -8.71
N THR A 85 -3.36 1.01 -9.19
CA THR A 85 -3.84 2.39 -9.25
C THR A 85 -4.17 2.93 -7.85
N ILE A 86 -4.77 2.11 -6.98
CA ILE A 86 -5.06 2.44 -5.57
C ILE A 86 -3.74 2.75 -4.86
N SER A 87 -2.75 1.85 -4.93
CA SER A 87 -1.44 2.06 -4.29
C SER A 87 -0.75 3.33 -4.78
N THR A 88 -0.87 3.66 -6.07
CA THR A 88 -0.34 4.92 -6.61
C THR A 88 -1.04 6.15 -6.01
N ILE A 89 -2.35 6.10 -5.81
CA ILE A 89 -3.14 7.19 -5.22
C ILE A 89 -2.82 7.35 -3.73
N GLU A 90 -2.67 6.24 -3.00
CA GLU A 90 -2.27 6.23 -1.60
C GLU A 90 -0.90 6.89 -1.42
N PHE A 91 0.08 6.52 -2.25
CA PHE A 91 1.41 7.13 -2.26
C PHE A 91 1.35 8.64 -2.54
N GLN A 92 0.54 9.06 -3.52
CA GLN A 92 0.37 10.49 -3.83
C GLN A 92 -0.31 11.26 -2.69
N ARG A 93 -1.28 10.64 -2.01
CA ARG A 93 -1.98 11.24 -0.86
C ARG A 93 -1.01 11.44 0.30
N GLU A 94 -0.21 10.42 0.62
CA GLU A 94 0.79 10.49 1.69
C GLU A 94 1.85 11.56 1.38
N ALA A 95 2.34 11.61 0.15
CA ALA A 95 3.29 12.64 -0.28
C ALA A 95 2.73 14.07 -0.09
N LEU A 96 1.45 14.28 -0.38
CA LEU A 96 0.78 15.57 -0.15
C LEU A 96 0.59 15.89 1.34
N GLU A 97 0.24 14.89 2.15
CA GLU A 97 0.10 15.04 3.61
C GLU A 97 1.46 15.40 4.25
N ASN A 98 2.54 14.73 3.84
CA ASN A 98 3.91 15.03 4.26
C ASN A 98 4.34 16.43 3.83
N ALA A 99 4.08 16.82 2.58
CA ALA A 99 4.39 18.16 2.09
C ALA A 99 3.65 19.26 2.87
N ASN A 100 2.39 19.02 3.25
CA ASN A 100 1.61 19.96 4.06
C ASN A 100 2.22 20.11 5.47
N THR A 101 2.57 19.01 6.12
CA THR A 101 3.24 19.01 7.43
C THR A 101 4.59 19.72 7.38
N ASN A 102 5.42 19.42 6.38
CA ASN A 102 6.72 20.09 6.20
C ASN A 102 6.58 21.60 5.98
N THR A 103 5.56 22.02 5.23
CA THR A 103 5.26 23.44 5.04
C THR A 103 4.90 24.14 6.35
N GLU A 104 4.13 23.47 7.21
CA GLU A 104 3.77 24.00 8.53
C GLU A 104 4.98 24.09 9.46
N VAL A 105 5.84 23.05 9.48
CA VAL A 105 7.11 23.06 10.22
C VAL A 105 7.98 24.24 9.79
N LEU A 106 8.19 24.43 8.48
CA LEU A 106 8.98 25.55 7.95
C LEU A 106 8.39 26.92 8.32
N LYS A 107 7.06 27.04 8.29
CA LYS A 107 6.37 28.27 8.70
C LYS A 107 6.61 28.57 10.19
N ASN A 108 6.53 27.55 11.05
CA ASN A 108 6.76 27.69 12.48
C ASN A 108 8.24 28.01 12.79
N MET A 109 9.17 27.37 12.09
CA MET A 109 10.60 27.72 12.16
C MET A 109 10.85 29.17 11.74
N GLY A 110 10.21 29.63 10.65
CA GLY A 110 10.31 31.01 10.21
C GLY A 110 9.73 32.01 11.21
N TYR A 111 8.67 31.65 11.94
CA TYR A 111 8.13 32.46 13.04
C TYR A 111 9.09 32.50 14.24
N ALA A 112 9.64 31.34 14.64
CA ALA A 112 10.63 31.24 15.70
C ALA A 112 11.89 32.07 15.39
N ALA A 113 12.42 31.97 14.16
CA ALA A 113 13.57 32.75 13.70
C ALA A 113 13.32 34.26 13.78
N LYS A 114 12.11 34.73 13.44
CA LYS A 114 11.74 36.15 13.59
C LYS A 114 11.66 36.57 15.05
N ALA A 115 11.13 35.73 15.93
CA ALA A 115 11.07 36.00 17.36
C ALA A 115 12.48 36.07 17.99
N ILE A 116 13.36 35.12 17.63
CA ILE A 116 14.77 35.10 18.01
C ILE A 116 15.45 36.39 17.53
N LYS A 117 15.28 36.77 16.26
CA LYS A 117 15.84 38.01 15.71
C LYS A 117 15.38 39.26 16.49
N GLY A 118 14.09 39.37 16.78
CA GLY A 118 13.55 40.50 17.56
C GLY A 118 14.03 40.53 19.01
N ALA A 119 14.28 39.36 19.62
CA ALA A 119 14.90 39.27 20.94
C ALA A 119 16.37 39.74 20.92
N HIS A 120 17.12 39.42 19.86
CA HIS A 120 18.51 39.85 19.69
C HIS A 120 18.68 41.31 19.26
N GLU A 121 17.68 41.91 18.62
CA GLU A 121 17.70 43.32 18.18
C GLU A 121 17.81 44.31 19.35
N ASN A 122 17.50 43.88 20.58
CA ASN A 122 17.66 44.65 21.82
C ASN A 122 18.86 44.21 22.69
N MET A 123 19.75 43.35 22.18
CA MET A 123 20.91 42.86 22.91
C MET A 123 22.15 43.67 22.51
N ASP A 124 22.79 44.34 23.49
CA ASP A 124 23.94 45.24 23.30
C ASP A 124 24.99 44.75 22.29
N LEU A 125 25.49 45.68 21.46
CA LEU A 125 26.42 45.47 20.34
C LEU A 125 27.71 44.71 20.75
N ASP A 126 28.15 44.82 22.00
CA ASP A 126 29.37 44.15 22.50
C ASP A 126 29.21 42.63 22.69
N LYS A 127 27.98 42.09 22.64
CA LYS A 127 27.71 40.63 22.70
C LYS A 127 27.50 40.00 21.33
N ILE A 128 27.54 40.79 20.25
CA ILE A 128 27.25 40.34 18.88
C ILE A 128 28.36 39.45 18.32
N ASP A 129 29.64 39.68 18.66
CA ASP A 129 30.73 38.86 18.11
C ASP A 129 30.69 37.41 18.63
N THR A 130 30.35 37.22 19.92
CA THR A 130 30.14 35.87 20.49
C THR A 130 28.86 35.23 19.95
N LEU A 131 27.80 36.01 19.78
CA LEU A 131 26.54 35.52 19.22
C LEU A 131 26.64 35.18 17.72
N MET A 132 27.40 35.94 16.93
CA MET A 132 27.63 35.66 15.51
C MET A 132 28.39 34.34 15.36
N GLN A 133 29.32 34.04 16.26
CA GLN A 133 30.01 32.75 16.29
C GLN A 133 29.02 31.60 16.58
N ASP A 134 28.16 31.75 17.59
CA ASP A 134 27.12 30.76 17.93
C ASP A 134 26.05 30.61 16.81
N ILE A 135 25.67 31.70 16.14
CA ILE A 135 24.72 31.68 15.02
C ILE A 135 25.31 30.98 13.79
N THR A 136 26.60 31.17 13.51
CA THR A 136 27.24 30.52 12.37
C THR A 136 27.32 29.01 12.59
N GLU A 137 27.62 28.59 13.81
CA GLU A 137 27.64 27.18 14.22
C GLU A 137 26.21 26.57 14.19
N GLN A 138 25.18 27.31 14.61
CA GLN A 138 23.79 26.85 14.50
C GLN A 138 23.20 26.91 13.08
N GLN A 139 23.70 27.79 12.22
CA GLN A 139 23.30 27.85 10.83
C GLN A 139 23.83 26.65 10.04
N GLU A 140 25.03 26.16 10.37
CA GLU A 140 25.53 24.87 9.88
C GLU A 140 24.64 23.71 10.33
N VAL A 141 24.24 23.67 11.60
CA VAL A 141 23.31 22.63 12.12
C VAL A 141 21.94 22.71 11.44
N ALA A 142 21.39 23.92 11.24
CA ALA A 142 20.13 24.09 10.54
C ALA A 142 20.21 23.70 9.06
N GLN A 143 21.35 23.94 8.42
CA GLN A 143 21.61 23.52 7.04
C GLN A 143 21.78 21.99 6.96
N GLU A 144 22.45 21.38 7.93
CA GLU A 144 22.56 19.92 8.07
C GLU A 144 21.21 19.26 8.30
N ILE A 145 20.34 19.84 9.14
CA ILE A 145 18.96 19.38 9.35
C ILE A 145 18.14 19.55 8.07
N SER A 146 18.24 20.71 7.41
CA SER A 146 17.55 20.98 6.14
C SER A 146 17.99 19.99 5.06
N ASP A 147 19.28 19.69 4.96
CA ASP A 147 19.83 18.72 4.01
C ASP A 147 19.47 17.27 4.40
N ALA A 148 19.41 16.94 5.69
CA ALA A 148 18.96 15.63 6.17
C ALA A 148 17.47 15.39 5.88
N ILE A 149 16.62 16.42 6.02
CA ILE A 149 15.18 16.34 5.75
C ILE A 149 14.87 16.46 4.24
N SER A 150 15.66 17.25 3.50
CA SER A 150 15.46 17.48 2.05
C SER A 150 16.11 16.43 1.16
N ARG A 151 17.00 15.58 1.71
CA ARG A 151 17.40 14.36 1.03
C ARG A 151 16.12 13.60 0.72
N PRO A 152 15.77 13.38 -0.56
CA PRO A 152 14.71 12.46 -0.90
C PRO A 152 15.14 11.13 -0.30
N VAL A 153 14.47 10.72 0.77
CA VAL A 153 14.63 9.36 1.29
C VAL A 153 14.39 8.48 0.07
N GLY A 154 15.42 7.71 -0.33
CA GLY A 154 15.39 6.91 -1.55
C GLY A 154 14.33 5.84 -1.42
N PHE A 155 13.07 6.19 -1.66
CA PHE A 155 11.87 5.38 -1.42
C PHE A 155 11.69 4.24 -2.43
N GLY A 156 12.69 4.01 -3.29
CA GLY A 156 12.67 2.92 -4.27
C GLY A 156 13.33 1.62 -3.80
N ASP A 157 14.01 1.61 -2.65
CA ASP A 157 14.93 0.51 -2.25
C ASP A 157 14.96 0.22 -0.73
N GLN A 158 14.03 0.76 0.07
CA GLN A 158 14.13 0.74 1.54
C GLN A 158 13.30 -0.35 2.23
N TYR A 159 12.42 -1.03 1.50
CA TYR A 159 11.62 -2.13 2.05
C TYR A 159 11.88 -3.38 1.23
N ASP A 160 12.38 -4.41 1.89
CA ASP A 160 12.54 -5.73 1.28
C ASP A 160 11.15 -6.37 1.19
N GLU A 161 10.70 -6.68 -0.03
CA GLU A 161 9.41 -7.35 -0.25
C GLU A 161 9.35 -8.69 0.51
N ASP A 162 10.49 -9.38 0.68
CA ASP A 162 10.56 -10.64 1.43
C ASP A 162 10.38 -10.43 2.94
N GLU A 163 10.88 -9.30 3.50
CA GLU A 163 10.69 -8.94 4.91
C GLU A 163 9.23 -8.60 5.19
N LEU A 164 8.60 -7.82 4.30
CA LEU A 164 7.18 -7.47 4.42
C LEU A 164 6.26 -8.70 4.27
N LEU A 165 6.60 -9.64 3.39
CA LEU A 165 5.85 -10.89 3.25
C LEU A 165 5.95 -11.77 4.50
N ALA A 166 7.13 -11.82 5.14
CA ALA A 166 7.30 -12.55 6.39
C ALA A 166 6.49 -11.92 7.54
N GLU A 167 6.50 -10.58 7.64
CA GLU A 167 5.69 -9.86 8.64
C GLU A 167 4.18 -10.08 8.41
N LEU A 168 3.73 -10.09 7.14
CA LEU A 168 2.34 -10.37 6.80
C LEU A 168 1.93 -11.80 7.19
N GLU A 169 2.78 -12.79 6.92
CA GLU A 169 2.52 -14.20 7.31
C GLU A 169 2.43 -14.36 8.83
N GLU A 170 3.25 -13.63 9.59
CA GLU A 170 3.17 -13.62 11.06
C GLU A 170 1.83 -13.03 11.54
N LEU A 171 1.39 -11.90 10.99
CA LEU A 171 0.10 -11.29 11.33
C LEU A 171 -1.10 -12.18 10.97
N GLU A 172 -1.08 -12.85 9.82
CA GLU A 172 -2.12 -13.82 9.44
C GLU A 172 -2.16 -15.02 10.41
N GLN A 173 -1.00 -15.52 10.83
CA GLN A 173 -0.91 -16.61 11.80
C GLN A 173 -1.42 -16.19 13.18
N GLU A 174 -1.10 -14.96 13.63
CA GLU A 174 -1.64 -14.40 14.87
C GLU A 174 -3.17 -14.29 14.84
N GLU A 175 -3.75 -13.87 13.71
CA GLU A 175 -5.20 -13.80 13.55
C GLU A 175 -5.84 -15.20 13.56
N LEU A 176 -5.22 -16.18 12.89
CA LEU A 176 -5.68 -17.57 12.90
C LEU A 176 -5.61 -18.17 14.30
N ASP A 177 -4.53 -17.93 15.04
CA ASP A 177 -4.36 -18.40 16.40
C ASP A 177 -5.37 -17.75 17.35
N GLN A 178 -5.64 -16.44 17.23
CA GLN A 178 -6.71 -15.76 17.96
C GLN A 178 -8.10 -16.33 17.64
N ASN A 179 -8.36 -16.62 16.36
CA ASN A 179 -9.61 -17.23 15.91
C ASN A 179 -9.75 -18.68 16.41
N LEU A 180 -8.68 -19.47 16.43
CA LEU A 180 -8.64 -20.84 16.98
C LEU A 180 -8.85 -20.86 18.50
N VAL A 181 -8.27 -19.89 19.21
CA VAL A 181 -8.49 -19.69 20.65
C VAL A 181 -9.94 -19.27 20.91
N SER A 182 -10.51 -18.39 20.07
CA SER A 182 -11.93 -17.97 20.18
C SER A 182 -12.92 -19.07 19.79
N MET A 183 -12.56 -19.99 18.88
CA MET A 183 -13.41 -21.12 18.46
C MET A 183 -13.29 -22.37 19.36
N GLY A 184 -12.51 -22.31 20.45
CA GLY A 184 -12.55 -23.32 21.51
C GLY A 184 -11.79 -24.61 21.23
N GLY A 185 -10.68 -24.54 20.48
CA GLY A 185 -9.72 -25.64 20.33
C GLY A 185 -10.19 -26.81 19.46
N LEU A 186 -9.25 -27.43 18.74
CA LEU A 186 -9.50 -28.59 17.88
C LEU A 186 -10.11 -29.75 18.71
N PRO A 187 -11.15 -30.45 18.19
CA PRO A 187 -11.75 -31.58 18.89
C PRO A 187 -10.72 -32.70 19.08
N SER A 188 -10.62 -33.23 20.30
CA SER A 188 -9.73 -34.34 20.65
C SER A 188 -9.99 -35.53 19.73
N VAL A 189 -8.97 -35.95 18.99
CA VAL A 189 -8.98 -37.21 18.24
C VAL A 189 -9.24 -38.37 19.22
N PRO A 190 -10.11 -39.35 18.88
CA PRO A 190 -10.38 -40.47 19.78
C PRO A 190 -9.14 -41.36 19.92
N SER A 191 -8.58 -41.46 21.12
CA SER A 191 -7.49 -42.40 21.49
C SER A 191 -7.96 -43.85 21.64
N ALA A 192 -8.81 -44.32 20.73
CA ALA A 192 -9.21 -45.72 20.72
C ALA A 192 -8.13 -46.54 20.01
N SER A 193 -7.36 -47.33 20.77
CA SER A 193 -6.49 -48.36 20.21
C SER A 193 -7.32 -49.33 19.37
N LEU A 194 -7.07 -49.36 18.06
CA LEU A 194 -7.72 -50.32 17.17
C LEU A 194 -7.36 -51.75 17.60
N PRO A 195 -8.33 -52.70 17.57
CA PRO A 195 -8.07 -54.08 17.96
C PRO A 195 -7.05 -54.73 17.02
N SER A 196 -5.98 -55.27 17.60
CA SER A 196 -4.94 -56.03 16.91
C SER A 196 -5.53 -57.28 16.27
N ARG A 197 -5.56 -57.33 14.94
CA ARG A 197 -5.99 -58.50 14.17
C ARG A 197 -4.84 -59.50 14.02
N PRO A 198 -5.05 -60.81 14.23
CA PRO A 198 -4.00 -61.81 14.11
C PRO A 198 -3.48 -61.89 12.66
N ALA A 199 -2.16 -62.01 12.53
CA ALA A 199 -1.43 -62.04 11.27
C ALA A 199 -1.93 -63.16 10.34
N SER A 200 -2.45 -62.78 9.17
CA SER A 200 -2.65 -63.67 8.03
C SER A 200 -1.63 -63.35 6.95
N LYS A 201 -0.94 -64.40 6.47
CA LYS A 201 0.15 -64.38 5.50
C LYS A 201 -0.28 -63.65 4.21
N LYS A 202 0.55 -62.70 3.75
CA LYS A 202 0.49 -62.10 2.41
C LYS A 202 0.48 -63.21 1.34
N LYS A 203 -0.60 -63.28 0.55
CA LYS A 203 -0.50 -63.72 -0.84
C LYS A 203 -0.09 -62.47 -1.62
N VAL A 204 1.06 -62.56 -2.29
CA VAL A 204 1.51 -61.59 -3.29
C VAL A 204 0.57 -61.73 -4.48
N ASP A 205 -0.10 -60.64 -4.85
CA ASP A 205 -0.92 -60.58 -6.06
C ASP A 205 0.02 -60.35 -7.24
N VAL A 206 0.16 -61.34 -8.11
CA VAL A 206 1.12 -61.41 -9.22
C VAL A 206 0.71 -60.47 -10.38
N ASN A 207 -0.42 -59.77 -10.26
CA ASN A 207 -0.97 -58.91 -11.30
C ASN A 207 -0.38 -57.49 -11.30
N ASP A 208 0.02 -56.95 -10.14
CA ASP A 208 0.55 -55.58 -10.06
C ASP A 208 1.94 -55.44 -10.73
N ASP A 209 2.76 -56.50 -10.72
CA ASP A 209 4.09 -56.51 -11.34
C ASP A 209 3.99 -56.58 -12.88
N LEU A 210 2.99 -57.30 -13.42
CA LEU A 210 2.77 -57.45 -14.86
C LEU A 210 2.23 -56.17 -15.51
N ASP A 211 1.43 -55.39 -14.78
CA ASP A 211 0.90 -54.11 -15.25
C ASP A 211 2.00 -53.03 -15.26
N MET A 212 2.97 -53.11 -14.33
CA MET A 212 4.12 -52.21 -14.30
C MET A 212 5.11 -52.50 -15.44
N GLU A 213 5.32 -53.78 -15.79
CA GLU A 213 6.16 -54.17 -16.95
C GLU A 213 5.55 -53.76 -18.30
N GLN A 214 4.22 -53.84 -18.45
CA GLN A 214 3.53 -53.39 -19.67
C GLN A 214 3.65 -51.87 -19.89
N LEU A 215 3.65 -51.08 -18.81
CA LEU A 215 3.88 -49.63 -18.89
C LEU A 215 5.33 -49.28 -19.28
N ALA A 216 6.31 -50.08 -18.86
CA ALA A 216 7.72 -49.88 -19.17
C ALA A 216 8.08 -50.25 -20.63
N ALA A 217 7.44 -51.29 -21.20
CA ALA A 217 7.70 -51.76 -22.56
C ALA A 217 7.15 -50.83 -23.66
N TRP A 218 6.21 -49.93 -23.34
CA TRP A 218 5.67 -48.96 -24.29
C TRP A 218 6.48 -47.64 -24.36
N ALA A 219 7.46 -47.49 -23.46
CA ALA A 219 8.33 -46.31 -23.38
C ALA A 219 9.67 -46.47 -24.15
N THR A 220 9.84 -47.55 -24.93
CA THR A 220 11.00 -47.77 -25.82
C THR A 220 10.58 -47.97 -27.26
#